data_AF-A0A8I1S4I6-F1
#
_entry.id   AF-A0A8I1S4I6-F1
#
_cell.length_a   1.000
_cell.length_b   1.000
_cell.length_c   1.000
_cell.angle_alpha   90.00
_cell.angle_beta   90.00
_cell.angle_gamma   90.00
#
_symmetry.space_group_name_H-M   'P 1'
#
loop_
_entity.id
_entity.type
_entity.pdbx_description
1 polymer ?
#
loop_
_entity_poly.entity_id
_entity_poly.type
_entity_poly.pdbx_seq_one_letter_code
_entity_poly.pdbx_strand_id
1 'polypeptide(L)'
;MRSWWLASVLIAGMACGAHAQAPRFDYMPTGRKPHAGTAPGLKATELGPRSRTFQITFSKGDDVAAGLADFAEKNHLTNAHFTAIGAFGSAIIGWADRPKKAFKYVKLNEEMEVASFIGSITRGRDGKPVVHAHCVVGLLRNGAVYAGHCMEERVSLVMQMYLTDSQPLRSR
;
A
#
# COMPACT_ATOMS: atom_id res chain seq x y z
N MET A 1 14.56 11.62 -71.07
CA MET A 1 14.21 12.79 -70.23
C MET A 1 13.35 12.30 -69.09
N ARG A 2 13.68 12.75 -67.86
CA ARG A 2 13.12 12.29 -66.58
C ARG A 2 11.64 12.69 -66.44
N SER A 3 10.83 11.80 -65.87
CA SER A 3 9.66 12.16 -65.08
C SER A 3 9.46 11.07 -64.02
N TRP A 4 9.57 11.49 -62.76
CA TRP A 4 9.24 10.73 -61.56
C TRP A 4 7.99 11.38 -60.92
N TRP A 5 7.35 10.64 -60.01
CA TRP A 5 6.48 11.09 -58.90
C TRP A 5 4.99 11.33 -59.26
N LEU A 6 3.97 10.91 -58.49
CA LEU A 6 3.85 10.32 -57.15
C LEU A 6 2.62 9.40 -57.12
N ALA A 7 2.75 8.20 -56.57
CA ALA A 7 1.61 7.40 -56.13
C ALA A 7 1.25 7.82 -54.70
N SER A 8 0.15 8.56 -54.56
CA SER A 8 -0.39 8.95 -53.26
C SER A 8 -1.08 7.74 -52.61
N VAL A 9 -0.38 7.03 -51.74
CA VAL A 9 -0.99 6.04 -50.85
C VAL A 9 -1.66 6.80 -49.70
N LEU A 10 -2.99 6.94 -49.77
CA LEU A 10 -3.81 7.38 -48.64
C LEU A 10 -3.87 6.24 -47.61
N ILE A 11 -2.99 6.28 -46.62
CA ILE A 11 -3.16 5.48 -45.41
C ILE A 11 -4.22 6.19 -44.55
N ALA A 12 -5.46 5.75 -44.65
CA ALA A 12 -6.50 6.11 -43.70
C ALA A 12 -6.15 5.49 -42.34
N GLY A 13 -5.55 6.29 -41.46
CA GLY A 13 -5.33 5.90 -40.08
C GLY A 13 -6.67 5.72 -39.37
N MET A 14 -7.11 4.47 -39.20
CA MET A 14 -8.14 4.14 -38.22
C MET A 14 -7.58 4.39 -36.82
N ALA A 15 -7.78 5.61 -36.32
CA ALA A 15 -7.66 5.88 -34.90
C ALA A 15 -8.81 5.14 -34.20
N CYS A 16 -8.57 3.88 -33.80
CA CYS A 16 -9.39 3.22 -32.80
C CYS A 16 -9.17 3.93 -31.46
N GLY A 17 -9.89 5.03 -31.25
CA GLY A 17 -10.05 5.64 -29.94
C GLY A 17 -10.80 4.64 -29.07
N ALA A 18 -10.09 3.94 -28.19
CA ALA A 18 -10.71 3.21 -27.10
C ALA A 18 -11.41 4.23 -26.20
N HIS A 19 -12.69 4.48 -26.45
CA HIS A 19 -13.53 5.22 -25.53
C HIS A 19 -13.63 4.39 -24.24
N ALA A 20 -12.88 4.79 -23.22
CA ALA A 20 -13.05 4.27 -21.87
C ALA A 20 -14.48 4.60 -21.44
N GLN A 21 -15.35 3.59 -21.44
CA GLN A 21 -16.73 3.75 -21.02
C GLN A 21 -16.72 4.10 -19.54
N ALA A 22 -17.32 5.24 -19.19
CA ALA A 22 -17.42 5.66 -17.80
C ALA A 22 -18.05 4.53 -16.97
N PRO A 23 -17.57 4.28 -15.74
CA PRO A 23 -18.12 3.23 -14.90
C PRO A 23 -19.62 3.47 -14.69
N ARG A 24 -20.41 2.41 -14.89
CA ARG A 24 -21.84 2.45 -14.59
C ARG A 24 -22.02 2.47 -13.08
N PHE A 25 -22.77 3.45 -12.58
CA PHE A 25 -23.11 3.54 -11.17
C PHE A 25 -24.46 2.88 -10.91
N ASP A 26 -24.47 1.85 -10.05
CA ASP A 26 -25.69 1.29 -9.50
C ASP A 26 -25.97 1.93 -8.13
N TYR A 27 -27.24 2.11 -7.80
CA TYR A 27 -27.67 2.75 -6.55
C TYR A 27 -28.19 1.69 -5.57
N MET A 28 -27.74 1.74 -4.32
CA MET A 28 -28.32 0.92 -3.24
C MET A 28 -29.45 1.70 -2.54
N PRO A 29 -30.59 1.05 -2.25
CA PRO A 29 -31.64 1.63 -1.40
C PRO A 29 -31.10 2.01 -0.02
N THR A 30 -31.65 3.06 0.57
CA THR A 30 -31.34 3.45 1.94
C THR A 30 -31.79 2.36 2.91
N GLY A 31 -30.97 2.03 3.93
CA GLY A 31 -31.38 1.17 5.03
C GLY A 31 -31.07 -0.34 4.91
N ARG A 32 -30.09 -0.77 4.11
CA ARG A 32 -29.58 -2.15 4.14
C ARG A 32 -29.19 -2.54 5.59
N LYS A 33 -29.95 -3.44 6.21
CA LYS A 33 -29.58 -4.03 7.52
C LYS A 33 -28.57 -5.15 7.29
N PRO A 34 -27.40 -5.15 7.97
CA PRO A 34 -26.48 -6.29 7.94
C PRO A 34 -27.19 -7.54 8.47
N HIS A 35 -27.08 -8.67 7.77
CA HIS A 35 -27.61 -9.95 8.26
C HIS A 35 -26.61 -10.58 9.24
N ALA A 36 -27.11 -11.10 10.37
CA ALA A 36 -26.27 -11.84 11.31
C ALA A 36 -25.67 -13.09 10.61
N GLY A 37 -24.45 -13.46 11.00
CA GLY A 37 -23.78 -14.66 10.48
C GLY A 37 -23.12 -14.53 9.10
N THR A 38 -23.18 -13.36 8.43
CA THR A 38 -22.54 -13.17 7.11
C THR A 38 -21.02 -12.97 7.16
N ALA A 39 -20.42 -12.97 8.35
CA ALA A 39 -18.98 -12.89 8.57
C ALA A 39 -18.45 -14.12 9.34
N PRO A 40 -18.60 -15.35 8.79
CA PRO A 40 -18.23 -16.58 9.51
C PRO A 40 -16.74 -16.70 9.81
N GLY A 41 -15.89 -15.94 9.13
CA GLY A 41 -14.44 -15.87 9.37
C GLY A 41 -14.00 -14.83 10.39
N LEU A 42 -14.93 -14.09 11.02
CA LEU A 42 -14.59 -13.07 12.01
C LEU A 42 -13.85 -13.72 13.19
N LYS A 43 -12.69 -13.16 13.51
CA LYS A 43 -11.96 -13.44 14.73
C LYS A 43 -11.71 -12.10 15.43
N ALA A 44 -11.94 -12.07 16.73
CA ALA A 44 -11.72 -10.89 17.54
C ALA A 44 -10.81 -11.26 18.72
N THR A 45 -9.86 -10.37 19.00
CA THR A 45 -9.02 -10.41 20.18
C THR A 45 -9.17 -9.07 20.88
N GLU A 46 -9.65 -9.10 22.12
CA GLU A 46 -9.69 -7.90 22.94
C GLU A 46 -8.26 -7.47 23.31
N LEU A 47 -7.98 -6.17 23.23
CA LEU A 47 -6.68 -5.60 23.59
C LEU A 47 -6.73 -5.00 24.99
N GLY A 48 -5.59 -5.01 25.67
CA GLY A 48 -5.47 -4.45 27.00
C GLY A 48 -5.72 -2.94 27.03
N PRO A 49 -6.18 -2.39 28.17
CA PRO A 49 -6.50 -0.96 28.30
C PRO A 49 -5.26 -0.06 28.32
N ARG A 50 -4.05 -0.63 28.29
CA ARG A 50 -2.79 0.10 28.31
C ARG A 50 -2.10 -0.03 26.96
N SER A 51 -1.72 1.11 26.39
CA SER A 51 -0.95 1.20 25.16
C SER A 51 0.32 2.03 25.35
N ARG A 52 1.33 1.76 24.52
CA ARG A 52 2.51 2.63 24.36
C ARG A 52 2.46 3.27 22.99
N THR A 53 2.68 4.58 22.91
CA THR A 53 2.72 5.30 21.63
C THR A 53 4.11 5.87 21.41
N PHE A 54 4.62 5.69 20.20
CA PHE A 54 5.94 6.15 19.77
C PHE A 54 5.77 7.08 18.58
N GLN A 55 6.51 8.18 18.60
CA GLN A 55 6.78 8.96 17.40
C GLN A 55 8.11 8.48 16.82
N ILE A 56 8.09 8.00 15.59
CA ILE A 56 9.26 7.47 14.88
C ILE A 56 9.48 8.31 13.64
N THR A 57 10.74 8.70 13.41
CA THR A 57 11.15 9.43 12.21
C THR A 57 12.20 8.60 11.47
N PHE A 58 11.95 8.38 10.18
CA PHE A 58 12.93 7.81 9.25
C PHE A 58 13.50 8.91 8.36
N SER A 59 14.78 8.78 8.03
CA SER A 59 15.54 9.71 7.20
C SER A 59 15.80 9.14 5.81
N LYS A 60 16.25 10.00 4.90
CA LYS A 60 16.66 9.62 3.55
C LYS A 60 17.57 8.37 3.54
N GLY A 61 17.21 7.39 2.72
CA GLY A 61 17.92 6.13 2.53
C GLY A 61 17.40 4.97 3.39
N ASP A 62 16.62 5.28 4.44
CA ASP A 62 16.11 4.25 5.35
C ASP A 62 15.14 3.29 4.68
N ASP A 63 15.24 2.04 5.10
CA ASP A 63 14.27 0.97 4.86
C ASP A 63 13.26 0.97 6.02
N VAL A 64 12.02 1.38 5.75
CA VAL A 64 11.02 1.58 6.81
C VAL A 64 10.65 0.23 7.43
N ALA A 65 10.35 -0.79 6.62
CA ALA A 65 10.02 -2.12 7.10
C ALA A 65 11.13 -2.75 7.93
N ALA A 66 12.39 -2.68 7.48
CA ALA A 66 13.52 -3.21 8.25
C ALA A 66 13.73 -2.45 9.57
N GLY A 67 13.67 -1.12 9.53
CA GLY A 67 13.79 -0.32 10.76
C GLY A 67 12.66 -0.57 11.75
N LEU A 68 11.44 -0.81 11.28
CA LEU A 68 10.31 -1.22 12.12
C LEU A 68 10.49 -2.62 12.71
N ALA A 69 11.02 -3.57 11.95
CA ALA A 69 11.32 -4.90 12.45
C ALA A 69 12.36 -4.84 13.60
N ASP A 70 13.46 -4.12 13.40
CA ASP A 70 14.48 -3.89 14.42
C ASP A 70 13.92 -3.18 15.65
N PHE A 71 13.11 -2.14 15.44
CA PHE A 71 12.45 -1.41 16.52
C PHE A 71 11.51 -2.33 17.32
N ALA A 72 10.76 -3.19 16.62
CA ALA A 72 9.84 -4.13 17.24
C ALA A 72 10.54 -5.19 18.08
N GLU A 73 11.67 -5.73 17.61
CA GLU A 73 12.49 -6.65 18.39
C GLU A 73 13.02 -5.98 19.67
N LYS A 74 13.65 -4.81 19.53
CA LYS A 74 14.25 -4.05 20.64
C LYS A 74 13.23 -3.63 21.71
N ASN A 75 12.00 -3.32 21.30
CA ASN A 75 10.94 -2.84 22.21
C ASN A 75 9.93 -3.93 22.60
N HIS A 76 10.20 -5.18 22.20
CA HIS A 76 9.35 -6.35 22.46
C HIS A 76 7.89 -6.17 22.02
N LEU A 77 7.69 -5.55 20.86
CA LEU A 77 6.35 -5.38 20.30
C LEU A 77 5.78 -6.74 19.88
N THR A 78 4.49 -6.94 20.14
CA THR A 78 3.82 -8.21 19.79
C THR A 78 2.56 -7.99 18.97
N ASN A 79 1.93 -6.83 19.17
CA ASN A 79 0.77 -6.38 18.44
C ASN A 79 0.79 -4.85 18.44
N ALA A 80 1.21 -4.26 17.32
CA ALA A 80 1.24 -2.82 17.14
C ALA A 80 0.58 -2.44 15.82
N HIS A 81 0.07 -1.22 15.75
CA HIS A 81 -0.38 -0.59 14.51
C HIS A 81 0.30 0.76 14.34
N PHE A 82 0.38 1.23 13.10
CA PHE A 82 1.00 2.51 12.81
C PHE A 82 0.33 3.21 11.63
N THR A 83 0.52 4.53 11.61
CA THR A 83 0.19 5.41 10.49
C THR A 83 1.35 6.37 10.26
N ALA A 84 1.68 6.64 9.01
CA ALA A 84 2.75 7.54 8.63
C ALA A 84 2.46 8.30 7.33
N ILE A 85 3.15 9.44 7.19
CA ILE A 85 3.24 10.28 5.97
C ILE A 85 4.68 10.71 5.73
N GLY A 86 5.04 11.03 4.50
CA GLY A 86 6.43 11.37 4.14
C GLY A 86 6.73 11.19 2.67
N ALA A 87 7.97 10.84 2.33
CA ALA A 87 8.39 10.69 0.93
C ALA A 87 9.25 9.45 0.71
N PHE A 88 8.99 8.75 -0.41
CA PHE A 88 9.79 7.64 -0.90
C PHE A 88 10.56 8.04 -2.16
N GLY A 89 11.74 7.45 -2.35
CA GLY A 89 12.54 7.54 -3.58
C GLY A 89 12.46 6.28 -4.44
N SER A 90 12.03 5.17 -3.84
CA SER A 90 11.65 3.96 -4.53
C SER A 90 10.65 3.16 -3.72
N ALA A 91 9.79 2.41 -4.40
CA ALA A 91 8.88 1.46 -3.78
C ALA A 91 8.51 0.32 -4.74
N ILE A 92 8.20 -0.85 -4.17
CA ILE A 92 7.51 -1.93 -4.86
C ILE A 92 6.12 -2.09 -4.24
N ILE A 93 5.08 -1.83 -5.04
CA ILE A 93 3.68 -1.88 -4.60
C ILE A 93 2.98 -3.05 -5.28
N GLY A 94 2.31 -3.90 -4.50
CA GLY A 94 1.76 -5.17 -4.99
C GLY A 94 0.31 -5.46 -4.62
N TRP A 95 -0.26 -6.43 -5.32
CA TRP A 95 -1.59 -7.02 -5.10
C TRP A 95 -1.51 -8.53 -5.29
N ALA A 96 -2.22 -9.27 -4.44
CA ALA A 96 -2.27 -10.73 -4.55
C ALA A 96 -3.04 -11.18 -5.82
N ASP A 97 -2.40 -12.00 -6.63
CA ASP A 97 -2.99 -12.74 -7.75
C ASP A 97 -3.27 -14.17 -7.27
N ARG A 98 -4.50 -14.39 -6.77
CA ARG A 98 -4.90 -15.69 -6.19
C ARG A 98 -4.81 -16.85 -7.19
N PRO A 99 -5.27 -16.72 -8.45
CA PRO A 99 -5.08 -17.76 -9.45
C PRO A 99 -3.61 -18.17 -9.64
N LYS A 100 -2.69 -17.20 -9.65
CA LYS A 100 -1.25 -17.46 -9.82
C LYS A 100 -0.51 -17.77 -8.53
N LYS A 101 -1.16 -17.65 -7.36
CA LYS A 101 -0.53 -17.75 -6.04
C LYS A 101 0.72 -16.87 -5.90
N ALA A 102 0.69 -15.69 -6.52
CA ALA A 102 1.81 -14.75 -6.60
C ALA A 102 1.32 -13.31 -6.40
N PHE A 103 2.23 -12.34 -6.33
CA PHE A 103 1.89 -10.92 -6.33
C PHE A 103 2.09 -10.32 -7.72
N LYS A 104 1.09 -9.60 -8.22
CA LYS A 104 1.28 -8.62 -9.29
C LYS A 104 1.81 -7.34 -8.65
N TYR A 105 2.81 -6.70 -9.24
CA TYR A 105 3.41 -5.51 -8.65
C TYR A 105 3.82 -4.47 -9.69
N VAL A 106 4.08 -3.26 -9.18
CA VAL A 106 4.72 -2.15 -9.90
C VAL A 106 5.98 -1.74 -9.13
N LYS A 107 7.07 -1.53 -9.85
CA LYS A 107 8.31 -0.96 -9.31
C LYS A 107 8.37 0.51 -9.69
N LEU A 108 8.50 1.37 -8.68
CA LEU A 108 8.61 2.81 -8.82
C LEU A 108 10.00 3.21 -8.33
N ASN A 109 10.80 3.87 -9.17
CA ASN A 109 12.16 4.30 -8.86
C ASN A 109 12.31 5.81 -9.12
N GLU A 110 11.46 6.59 -8.46
CA GLU A 110 11.42 8.04 -8.56
C GLU A 110 10.88 8.61 -7.26
N GLU A 111 10.99 9.93 -7.08
CA GLU A 111 10.47 10.59 -5.91
C GLU A 111 8.93 10.64 -5.89
N MET A 112 8.39 10.30 -4.72
CA MET A 112 6.96 10.16 -4.49
C MET A 112 6.60 10.72 -3.12
N GLU A 113 5.48 11.43 -3.06
CA GLU A 113 4.81 11.73 -1.79
C GLU A 113 4.10 10.48 -1.29
N VAL A 114 4.25 10.17 -0.02
CA VAL A 114 3.55 9.11 0.70
C VAL A 114 2.38 9.75 1.44
N ALA A 115 1.21 9.75 0.79
CA ALA A 115 -0.02 10.27 1.36
C ALA A 115 -0.55 9.40 2.50
N SER A 116 -0.21 8.11 2.50
CA SER A 116 -0.59 7.18 3.55
C SER A 116 0.37 6.00 3.58
N PHE A 117 0.87 5.65 4.77
CA PHE A 117 1.54 4.39 5.04
C PHE A 117 0.97 3.82 6.34
N ILE A 118 0.17 2.77 6.22
CA ILE A 118 -0.63 2.23 7.32
C ILE A 118 -0.37 0.75 7.41
N GLY A 119 -0.16 0.26 8.63
CA GLY A 119 0.14 -1.14 8.81
C GLY A 119 0.11 -1.59 10.25
N SER A 120 0.59 -2.81 10.42
CA SER A 120 0.71 -3.47 11.71
C SER A 120 2.03 -4.22 11.85
N ILE A 121 2.40 -4.46 13.09
CA ILE A 121 3.49 -5.34 13.47
C ILE A 121 2.89 -6.45 14.31
N THR A 122 3.06 -7.68 13.86
CA THR A 122 2.62 -8.90 14.54
C THR A 122 3.79 -9.85 14.75
N ARG A 123 3.56 -10.98 15.41
CA ARG A 123 4.56 -12.06 15.52
C ARG A 123 4.33 -13.14 14.48
N GLY A 124 5.40 -13.48 13.77
CA GLY A 124 5.48 -14.64 12.91
C GLY A 124 5.47 -15.95 13.71
N ARG A 125 5.38 -17.07 12.99
CA ARG A 125 5.43 -18.42 13.58
C ARG A 125 6.79 -18.74 14.23
N ASP A 126 7.83 -18.08 13.77
CA ASP A 126 9.19 -18.14 14.32
C ASP A 126 9.42 -17.16 15.49
N GLY A 127 8.38 -16.42 15.90
CA GLY A 127 8.43 -15.43 16.98
C GLY A 127 9.00 -14.08 16.56
N LYS A 128 9.48 -13.93 15.32
CA LYS A 128 10.05 -12.67 14.82
C LYS A 128 8.94 -11.66 14.46
N PRO A 129 9.21 -10.36 14.52
CA PRO A 129 8.27 -9.36 14.06
C PRO A 129 7.98 -9.50 12.56
N VAL A 130 6.72 -9.34 12.19
CA VAL A 130 6.25 -9.27 10.82
C VAL A 130 5.59 -7.92 10.62
N VAL A 131 6.21 -7.08 9.79
CA VAL A 131 5.65 -5.80 9.37
C VAL A 131 4.77 -6.03 8.15
N HIS A 132 3.50 -5.62 8.25
CA HIS A 132 2.58 -5.63 7.12
C HIS A 132 2.05 -4.22 6.91
N ALA A 133 2.46 -3.58 5.82
CA ALA A 133 2.05 -2.24 5.45
C ALA A 133 1.32 -2.20 4.10
N HIS A 134 0.42 -1.23 3.99
CA HIS A 134 -0.14 -0.75 2.74
C HIS A 134 0.23 0.73 2.61
N CYS A 135 0.36 1.19 1.37
CA CYS A 135 0.69 2.58 1.09
C CYS A 135 -0.16 3.17 -0.03
N VAL A 136 -0.25 4.50 -0.01
CA VAL A 136 -0.74 5.34 -1.11
C VAL A 136 0.36 6.35 -1.41
N VAL A 137 0.84 6.34 -2.65
CA VAL A 137 1.90 7.24 -3.10
C VAL A 137 1.46 8.03 -4.32
N GLY A 138 1.86 9.30 -4.39
CA GLY A 138 1.67 10.17 -5.54
C GLY A 138 3.00 10.50 -6.18
N LEU A 139 3.15 10.21 -7.47
CA LEU A 139 4.38 10.54 -8.21
C LEU A 139 4.51 12.06 -8.35
N LEU A 140 5.67 12.61 -7.99
CA LEU A 140 5.90 14.06 -8.10
C LEU A 140 5.86 14.56 -9.54
N ARG A 141 6.27 13.73 -10.51
CA ARG A 141 6.35 14.14 -11.92
C ARG A 141 5.01 14.48 -12.57
N ASN A 142 3.92 13.85 -12.13
CA ASN A 142 2.63 13.92 -12.84
C ASN A 142 1.39 13.68 -11.96
N GLY A 143 1.56 13.53 -10.63
CA GLY A 143 0.46 13.30 -9.71
C GLY A 143 -0.22 11.93 -9.82
N ALA A 144 0.34 10.98 -10.59
CA ALA A 144 -0.23 9.64 -10.68
C ALA A 144 -0.18 8.94 -9.32
N VAL A 145 -1.28 8.31 -8.93
CA VAL A 145 -1.42 7.65 -7.63
C VAL A 145 -1.30 6.14 -7.76
N TYR A 146 -0.50 5.54 -6.89
CA TYR A 146 -0.37 4.10 -6.74
C TYR A 146 -0.73 3.71 -5.30
N ALA A 147 -1.52 2.65 -5.15
CA ALA A 147 -1.96 2.20 -3.84
C ALA A 147 -2.03 0.67 -3.78
N GLY A 148 -1.52 0.08 -2.70
CA GLY A 148 -1.49 -1.37 -2.54
C GLY A 148 -0.69 -1.83 -1.34
N HIS A 149 -0.32 -3.10 -1.34
CA HIS A 149 0.62 -3.65 -0.36
C HIS A 149 2.02 -3.08 -0.62
N CYS A 150 2.63 -2.46 0.39
CA CYS A 150 4.01 -1.98 0.30
C CYS A 150 4.94 -3.15 0.57
N MET A 151 5.63 -3.62 -0.47
CA MET A 151 6.49 -4.79 -0.40
C MET A 151 7.95 -4.41 -0.13
N GLU A 152 8.40 -3.29 -0.71
CA GLU A 152 9.69 -2.67 -0.47
C GLU A 152 9.56 -1.16 -0.59
N GLU A 153 10.36 -0.39 0.16
CA GLU A 153 10.38 1.07 0.11
C GLU A 153 11.72 1.64 0.57
N ARG A 154 12.05 2.84 0.08
CA ARG A 154 13.18 3.64 0.58
C ARG A 154 12.78 5.09 0.72
N VAL A 155 13.07 5.68 1.88
CA VAL A 155 12.77 7.09 2.17
C VAL A 155 13.65 8.01 1.31
N SER A 156 13.06 9.02 0.68
CA SER A 156 13.80 10.03 -0.11
C SER A 156 14.10 11.31 0.67
N LEU A 157 13.27 11.65 1.66
CA LEU A 157 13.41 12.86 2.48
C LEU A 157 13.23 12.54 3.97
N VAL A 158 11.98 12.46 4.42
CA VAL A 158 11.59 12.12 5.78
C VAL A 158 10.31 11.31 5.75
N MET A 159 10.16 10.38 6.69
CA MET A 159 8.90 9.71 6.98
C MET A 159 8.62 9.82 8.47
N GLN A 160 7.47 10.40 8.80
CA GLN A 160 7.02 10.61 10.17
C GLN A 160 5.90 9.64 10.49
N MET A 161 6.05 8.92 11.59
CA MET A 161 5.18 7.83 11.97
C MET A 161 4.75 7.94 13.43
N TYR A 162 3.48 7.63 13.67
CA TYR A 162 3.00 7.27 14.99
C TYR A 162 2.70 5.77 15.02
N LEU A 163 3.26 5.10 16.02
CA LEU A 163 3.09 3.67 16.25
C LEU A 163 2.51 3.44 17.64
N THR A 164 1.46 2.64 17.74
CA THR A 164 0.82 2.27 19.00
C THR A 164 0.88 0.77 19.21
N ASP A 165 1.52 0.37 20.32
CA ASP A 165 1.61 -1.00 20.82
C ASP A 165 0.45 -1.27 21.78
N SER A 166 -0.34 -2.30 21.49
CA SER A 166 -1.52 -2.69 22.27
C SER A 166 -1.55 -4.21 22.40
N GLN A 167 -1.07 -4.68 23.54
CA GLN A 167 -0.97 -6.12 23.82
C GLN A 167 -2.36 -6.74 23.99
N PRO A 168 -2.57 -8.01 23.61
CA PRO A 168 -3.81 -8.71 23.92
C PRO A 168 -4.16 -8.63 25.41
N LEU A 169 -5.45 -8.48 25.71
CA LEU A 169 -5.94 -8.53 27.08
C LEU A 169 -5.61 -9.92 27.64
N ARG A 170 -4.68 -9.99 28.59
CA ARG A 170 -4.40 -11.24 29.29
C ARG A 170 -5.56 -11.50 30.26
N SER A 171 -6.14 -12.70 30.20
CA SER A 171 -6.99 -13.18 31.29
C SER A 171 -6.16 -13.17 32.57
N ARG A 172 -6.72 -12.61 33.65
CA ARG A 172 -6.13 -12.74 34.99
C ARG A 172 -6.16 -14.18 35.43
#